data_AF-A0A0C2BUB1-F1
#
_entry.id   AF-A0A0C2BUB1-F1
#
_cell.length_a   1.000
_cell.length_b   1.000
_cell.length_c   1.000
_cell.angle_alpha   90.00
_cell.angle_beta   90.00
_cell.angle_gamma   90.00
#
_symmetry.space_group_name_H-M   'P 1'
#
loop_
_entity.id
_entity.type
_entity.pdbx_description
1 polymer ?
#
loop_
_entity_poly.entity_id
_entity_poly.type
_entity_poly.pdbx_seq_one_letter_code
_entity_poly.pdbx_strand_id
1 'polypeptide(L)' 'MSKKTRKSTAVEPDGFINVPVTQATRAGLHELKEAMGAASQAEVIERAVQILLAIQKAARA' A
#
# COMPACT_ATOMS: atom_id res chain seq x y z
N MET A 1 20.68 -24.66 -23.72
CA MET A 1 20.73 -23.70 -22.59
C MET A 1 19.35 -23.09 -22.42
N SER A 2 18.52 -23.63 -21.51
CA SER A 2 17.15 -23.12 -21.29
C SER A 2 17.17 -21.92 -20.34
N LYS A 3 16.72 -20.76 -20.82
CA LYS A 3 16.56 -19.54 -20.03
C LYS A 3 15.42 -19.74 -19.03
N LYS A 4 15.76 -19.91 -17.74
CA LYS A 4 14.81 -19.96 -16.63
C LYS A 4 14.28 -18.55 -16.38
N THR A 5 13.09 -18.25 -16.92
CA THR A 5 12.37 -16.99 -16.68
C THR A 5 12.03 -16.87 -15.19
N ARG A 6 12.56 -15.84 -14.53
CA ARG A 6 12.16 -15.48 -13.17
C ARG A 6 10.73 -14.97 -13.23
N LYS A 7 9.77 -15.73 -12.70
CA LYS A 7 8.39 -15.29 -12.52
C LYS A 7 8.40 -14.17 -11.47
N SER A 8 8.36 -12.92 -11.92
CA SER A 8 8.11 -11.78 -11.05
C SER A 8 6.68 -11.90 -10.53
N THR A 9 6.53 -12.20 -9.25
CA THR A 9 5.25 -12.11 -8.53
C THR A 9 4.94 -10.63 -8.31
N ALA A 10 4.56 -9.93 -9.37
CA ALA A 10 3.84 -8.67 -9.21
C ALA A 10 2.51 -9.02 -8.55
N VAL A 11 2.23 -8.42 -7.40
CA VAL A 11 0.93 -8.56 -6.73
C VAL A 11 -0.07 -7.83 -7.60
N GLU A 12 -0.99 -8.56 -8.24
CA GLU A 12 -2.07 -7.95 -8.99
C GLU A 12 -3.09 -7.37 -8.02
N PRO A 13 -3.60 -6.15 -8.27
CA PRO A 13 -4.69 -5.60 -7.47
C PRO A 13 -5.93 -6.50 -7.52
N ASP A 14 -6.48 -6.86 -6.35
CA ASP A 14 -7.68 -7.73 -6.21
C ASP A 14 -9.00 -6.93 -6.21
N GLY A 15 -8.94 -5.61 -6.37
CA GLY A 15 -10.12 -4.75 -6.45
C GLY A 15 -9.87 -3.30 -6.04
N PHE A 16 -10.95 -2.54 -5.90
CA PHE A 16 -10.94 -1.14 -5.51
C PHE A 16 -11.83 -0.88 -4.29
N ILE A 17 -11.40 0.05 -3.45
CA ILE A 17 -12.17 0.54 -2.31
C ILE A 17 -12.60 1.98 -2.62
N ASN A 18 -13.91 2.21 -2.78
CA ASN A 18 -14.46 3.55 -2.95
C ASN A 18 -14.86 4.12 -1.59
N VAL A 19 -13.97 4.92 -0.98
CA VAL A 19 -14.21 5.53 0.33
C VAL A 19 -14.21 7.06 0.18
N PRO A 20 -15.31 7.74 0.57
CA PRO A 20 -15.32 9.19 0.61
C PRO A 20 -14.37 9.68 1.71
N VAL A 21 -13.53 10.66 1.38
CA VAL A 21 -12.56 11.25 2.30
C VAL A 21 -12.61 12.77 2.22
N THR A 22 -12.13 13.42 3.28
CA THR A 22 -11.98 14.88 3.29
C THR A 22 -10.87 15.33 2.32
N GLN A 23 -10.89 16.62 1.97
CA GLN A 23 -9.80 17.23 1.18
C GLN A 23 -8.46 17.14 1.91
N ALA A 24 -8.44 17.36 3.23
CA ALA A 24 -7.22 17.28 4.03
C ALA A 24 -6.61 15.88 3.98
N THR A 25 -7.44 14.83 4.11
CA THR A 25 -6.99 13.44 3.97
C THR A 25 -6.43 13.17 2.58
N ARG A 26 -7.08 13.65 1.52
CA ARG A 26 -6.60 13.47 0.14
C ARG A 26 -5.25 14.17 -0.10
N ALA A 27 -5.07 15.37 0.46
CA ALA A 27 -3.80 16.10 0.39
C ALA A 27 -2.69 15.35 1.14
N GLY A 28 -2.98 14.90 2.37
CA GLY A 28 -2.04 14.10 3.16
C GLY A 28 -1.63 12.79 2.48
N LEU A 29 -2.53 12.12 1.77
CA LEU A 29 -2.17 10.93 0.98
C LEU A 29 -1.19 11.25 -0.16
N HIS A 30 -1.31 12.43 -0.77
CA HIS A 30 -0.35 12.87 -1.78
C HIS A 30 1.02 13.12 -1.17
N GLU A 31 1.09 13.86 -0.05
CA GLU A 31 2.33 14.11 0.67
C GLU A 31 3.02 12.82 1.12
N LEU A 32 2.25 11.87 1.67
CA LEU A 32 2.77 10.56 2.07
C LEU A 32 3.29 9.75 0.89
N LYS A 33 2.65 9.82 -0.27
CA LYS A 33 3.11 9.13 -1.48
C LYS A 33 4.53 9.56 -1.86
N GLU A 34 4.76 10.86 -1.88
CA GLU A 34 6.07 11.44 -2.20
C GLU A 34 7.10 11.12 -1.12
N ALA A 35 6.75 11.31 0.16
CA ALA A 35 7.64 11.03 1.29
C ALA A 35 8.07 9.56 1.38
N MET A 36 7.18 8.63 1.02
CA MET A 36 7.44 7.18 1.04
C MET A 36 8.10 6.66 -0.25
N GLY A 37 8.25 7.50 -1.28
CA GLY A 37 8.67 7.08 -2.61
C GLY A 37 7.74 6.00 -3.20
N ALA A 38 6.45 6.07 -2.90
CA ALA A 38 5.47 5.10 -3.35
C ALA A 38 5.05 5.37 -4.80
N ALA A 39 4.81 4.32 -5.57
CA ALA A 39 4.38 4.40 -6.96
C ALA A 39 2.93 4.92 -7.08
N SER A 40 2.10 4.70 -6.05
CA SER A 40 0.69 5.11 -6.05
C SER A 40 0.16 5.41 -4.66
N GLN A 41 -0.96 6.13 -4.58
CA GLN A 41 -1.69 6.33 -3.32
C GLN A 41 -2.25 5.00 -2.78
N ALA A 42 -2.60 4.05 -3.65
CA ALA A 42 -3.03 2.72 -3.23
C ALA A 42 -1.93 2.00 -2.45
N GLU A 43 -0.68 2.07 -2.95
CA GLU A 43 0.47 1.49 -2.26
C GLU A 43 0.72 2.12 -0.88
N VAL A 44 0.51 3.43 -0.74
CA VAL A 44 0.57 4.10 0.58
C VAL A 44 -0.45 3.49 1.54
N ILE A 45 -1.69 3.31 1.09
CA ILE A 45 -2.76 2.72 1.89
C ILE A 45 -2.44 1.27 2.26
N GLU A 46 -1.96 0.45 1.31
CA GLU A 46 -1.60 -0.95 1.57
C GLU A 46 -0.50 -1.06 2.63
N ARG A 47 0.57 -0.26 2.50
CA ARG A 47 1.66 -0.21 3.49
C ARG A 47 1.14 0.26 4.86
N ALA A 48 0.29 1.29 4.90
CA ALA A 48 -0.29 1.79 6.14
C ALA A 48 -1.15 0.73 6.84
N VAL A 49 -1.99 -0.01 6.10
CA VAL A 49 -2.79 -1.10 6.65
C VAL A 49 -1.90 -2.22 7.22
N GLN A 50 -0.84 -2.60 6.52
CA GLN A 50 0.13 -3.60 7.02
C GLN A 50 0.77 -3.16 8.35
N ILE A 51 1.18 -1.90 8.44
CA ILE A 51 1.77 -1.33 9.67
C ILE A 51 0.74 -1.34 10.81
N LEU A 52 -0.49 -0.87 10.57
CA LEU A 52 -1.55 -0.83 11.58
C LEU A 52 -1.90 -2.24 12.08
N LEU A 53 -1.97 -3.23 11.18
CA LEU A 53 -2.20 -4.63 11.55
C LEU A 53 -1.04 -5.19 12.37
N ALA A 54 0.22 -4.84 12.05
CA ALA A 54 1.38 -5.26 12.83
C ALA A 54 1.33 -4.68 14.26
N ILE A 55 1.02 -3.39 14.39
CA ILE A 55 0.84 -2.73 15.70
C ILE A 55 -0.29 -3.38 16.48
N GLN A 56 -1.44 -3.63 15.85
CA GLN A 56 -2.59 -4.26 16.51
C GLN A 56 -2.24 -5.68 17.02
N LYS A 57 -1.50 -6.46 16.23
CA LYS A 57 -1.04 -7.80 16.63
C LYS A 57 -0.08 -7.72 17.82
N ALA A 58 0.88 -6.79 17.77
CA ALA A 58 1.84 -6.57 18.85
C ALA A 58 1.16 -6.12 20.15
N ALA A 59 0.15 -5.25 20.07
CA ALA A 59 -0.59 -4.77 21.23
C ALA A 59 -1.53 -5.82 21.88
N ARG A 60 -1.82 -6.92 21.19
CA ARG A 60 -2.64 -8.03 21.69
C ARG A 60 -1.83 -9.21 22.23
N ALA A 61 -0.52 -9.22 21.98
CA ALA A 61 0.40 -10.22 22.50
C ALA A 61 0.78 -9.90 23.95
#